data_AF-A0A410WRB6-F1
#
_entry.id   AF-A0A410WRB6-F1
#
_cell.length_a   1.000
_cell.length_b   1.000
_cell.length_c   1.000
_cell.angle_alpha   90.00
_cell.angle_beta   90.00
_cell.angle_gamma   90.00
#
_symmetry.space_group_name_H-M   'P 1'
#
loop_
_entity.id
_entity.type
_entity.pdbx_description
1 polymer ?
#
loop_
_entity_poly.entity_id
_entity_poly.type
_entity_poly.pdbx_seq_one_letter_code
_entity_poly.pdbx_strand_id
1 'polypeptide(L)'
;MLHARNDWKKTVSAALLAGLLLPASLAGAAASPETSAAPSIAGNAAGGPESSAVQPDALKPEAGQAAPAAAVKKKKVLVIGLDGTRPDALQAANAVNLEALAANGAYSWTTKANSNYTWSATGWSTIHTGVWYQKHGVKDNTWTGSKFGQYPSLMKRAELYNPALSTASIVHWGPINDKLVEGIDLEKTVATDAEVVSDTVNLLKTGNPDFLFLHFDDIDHAGHTYGFSPKVSQYTKAIEGVDAQIGTILDAVKARSTYAQEDWLILVSTDHGGKGTSHGGGSSEETTIFLIASGDSTVKGQLTGATYQADVMVTALKHLGVPVSSSWNLDGRAVGLIQ
;
A
#
# COMPACT_ATOMS: atom_id res chain seq x y z
N MET A 1 4.87 -21.58 24.65
CA MET A 1 3.54 -21.50 24.02
C MET A 1 3.75 -21.25 22.53
N LEU A 2 3.59 -22.29 21.72
CA LEU A 2 3.89 -22.29 20.28
C LEU A 2 2.74 -21.66 19.47
N HIS A 3 3.08 -20.63 18.71
CA HIS A 3 2.70 -20.37 17.31
C HIS A 3 1.33 -20.89 16.80
N ALA A 4 0.32 -20.01 16.81
CA ALA A 4 -0.75 -20.02 15.83
C ALA A 4 -0.22 -19.37 14.53
N ARG A 5 0.30 -20.18 13.60
CA ARG A 5 0.76 -19.74 12.26
C ARG A 5 -0.35 -19.99 11.22
N ASN A 6 -0.69 -18.95 10.45
CA ASN A 6 -1.08 -18.97 9.02
C ASN A 6 -2.35 -19.71 8.52
N ASP A 7 -3.40 -19.92 9.31
CA ASP A 7 -4.60 -20.60 8.77
C ASP A 7 -5.53 -19.74 7.88
N TRP A 8 -5.38 -18.41 7.82
CA TRP A 8 -6.26 -17.59 6.97
C TRP A 8 -6.04 -17.81 5.47
N LYS A 9 -4.79 -18.05 5.01
CA LYS A 9 -4.47 -18.33 3.59
C LYS A 9 -5.18 -19.60 3.08
N LYS A 10 -5.51 -20.56 3.96
CA LYS A 10 -6.24 -21.79 3.59
C LYS A 10 -7.75 -21.59 3.48
N THR A 11 -8.32 -20.64 4.23
CA THR A 11 -9.78 -20.46 4.29
C THR A 11 -10.35 -19.88 2.99
N VAL A 12 -9.55 -19.16 2.21
CA VAL A 12 -9.98 -18.59 0.92
C VAL A 12 -9.91 -19.61 -0.23
N SER A 13 -9.02 -20.61 -0.16
CA SER A 13 -8.91 -21.65 -1.21
C SER A 13 -9.94 -22.78 -1.11
N ALA A 14 -10.75 -22.86 -0.05
CA ALA A 14 -11.64 -24.00 0.20
C ALA A 14 -12.99 -23.97 -0.54
N ALA A 15 -13.16 -23.08 -1.51
CA ALA A 15 -14.31 -23.08 -2.42
C ALA A 15 -13.84 -23.08 -3.88
N LEU A 16 -13.27 -24.18 -4.36
CA LEU A 16 -13.52 -24.76 -5.70
C LEU A 16 -12.73 -26.07 -5.91
N LEU A 17 -13.46 -27.08 -6.38
CA LEU A 17 -13.06 -28.32 -7.08
C LEU A 17 -12.20 -29.41 -6.39
N ALA A 18 -12.84 -30.57 -6.27
CA ALA A 18 -12.24 -31.90 -6.16
C ALA A 18 -11.74 -32.41 -7.52
N GLY A 19 -10.67 -33.21 -7.54
CA GLY A 19 -10.42 -34.15 -8.64
C GLY A 19 -8.97 -34.54 -8.95
N LEU A 20 -8.56 -35.69 -8.40
CA LEU A 20 -7.57 -36.69 -8.86
C LEU A 20 -6.04 -36.49 -8.70
N LEU A 21 -5.43 -37.64 -8.36
CA LEU A 21 -4.09 -37.91 -7.82
C LEU A 21 -3.15 -38.60 -8.84
N LEU A 22 -1.88 -38.18 -8.82
CA LEU A 22 -0.57 -38.94 -8.85
C LEU A 22 -0.17 -39.84 -10.06
N PRO A 23 1.13 -40.28 -10.21
CA PRO A 23 2.32 -40.11 -9.34
C PRO A 23 3.72 -39.78 -10.01
N ALA A 24 4.61 -39.25 -9.15
CA ALA A 24 6.05 -39.54 -8.84
C ALA A 24 7.18 -39.87 -9.87
N SER A 25 8.35 -39.24 -9.66
CA SER A 25 9.70 -39.83 -9.38
C SER A 25 10.67 -38.68 -8.98
N LEU A 26 11.44 -38.63 -7.87
CA LEU A 26 12.48 -39.44 -7.19
C LEU A 26 13.91 -39.38 -7.78
N ALA A 27 14.81 -38.68 -7.05
CA ALA A 27 16.23 -39.01 -6.73
C ALA A 27 16.83 -37.79 -5.98
N GLY A 28 17.30 -37.86 -4.72
CA GLY A 28 18.53 -38.50 -4.23
C GLY A 28 19.63 -37.41 -4.10
N ALA A 29 20.48 -37.26 -3.09
CA ALA A 29 20.81 -37.97 -1.85
C ALA A 29 21.57 -36.97 -0.92
N ALA A 30 21.40 -37.07 0.40
CA ALA A 30 22.39 -37.43 1.43
C ALA A 30 23.54 -36.44 1.74
N ALA A 31 23.58 -35.96 3.00
CA ALA A 31 24.60 -36.27 4.01
C ALA A 31 24.72 -35.16 5.10
N SER A 32 24.47 -35.54 6.36
CA SER A 32 25.10 -34.98 7.58
C SER A 32 26.20 -35.98 8.01
N PRO A 33 27.14 -35.72 8.96
CA PRO A 33 26.82 -35.34 10.35
C PRO A 33 27.89 -34.51 11.15
N GLU A 34 27.47 -34.04 12.35
CA GLU A 34 28.25 -33.95 13.62
C GLU A 34 29.48 -33.00 13.73
N THR A 35 30.01 -32.50 14.86
CA THR A 35 29.65 -32.32 16.30
C THR A 35 30.72 -31.42 16.98
N SER A 36 30.28 -30.61 17.95
CA SER A 36 30.85 -30.37 19.30
C SER A 36 32.18 -29.64 19.61
N ALA A 37 32.03 -28.78 20.65
CA ALA A 37 32.87 -28.56 21.84
C ALA A 37 34.22 -27.80 21.80
N ALA A 38 34.31 -26.81 22.69
CA ALA A 38 35.52 -26.13 23.18
C ALA A 38 36.32 -27.01 24.17
N PRO A 39 37.56 -26.64 24.55
CA PRO A 39 37.73 -25.88 25.80
C PRO A 39 38.94 -24.89 25.87
N SER A 40 38.97 -24.20 27.02
CA SER A 40 39.88 -23.18 27.58
C SER A 40 41.38 -23.49 27.64
N ILE A 41 42.23 -22.43 27.77
CA ILE A 41 43.40 -22.38 28.69
C ILE A 41 43.59 -20.94 29.25
N ALA A 42 44.01 -20.88 30.51
CA ALA A 42 44.21 -19.74 31.40
C ALA A 42 45.59 -19.03 31.31
N GLY A 43 45.72 -17.89 32.01
CA GLY A 43 47.02 -17.25 32.31
C GLY A 43 46.93 -16.01 33.23
N ASN A 44 47.29 -16.22 34.51
CA ASN A 44 47.75 -15.32 35.61
C ASN A 44 48.39 -13.94 35.23
N ALA A 45 48.61 -12.95 36.11
CA ALA A 45 48.28 -12.59 37.51
C ALA A 45 48.96 -11.24 37.86
N ALA A 46 48.69 -10.74 39.08
CA ALA A 46 49.39 -9.70 39.90
C ALA A 46 48.95 -8.23 39.71
N GLY A 47 48.75 -7.39 40.74
CA GLY A 47 48.83 -7.55 42.20
C GLY A 47 48.88 -6.18 42.92
N GLY A 48 47.95 -5.94 43.86
CA GLY A 48 48.02 -5.07 45.06
C GLY A 48 48.10 -3.52 44.93
N PRO A 49 47.93 -2.74 46.03
CA PRO A 49 47.41 -3.10 47.36
C PRO A 49 46.18 -2.25 47.82
N GLU A 50 45.63 -2.67 48.96
CA GLU A 50 44.49 -2.10 49.68
C GLU A 50 44.79 -0.75 50.35
N SER A 51 43.76 0.11 50.48
CA SER A 51 43.64 1.04 51.60
C SER A 51 42.19 1.19 52.03
N SER A 52 41.95 0.97 53.32
CA SER A 52 40.69 1.05 54.05
C SER A 52 40.20 2.50 54.22
N ALA A 53 38.93 2.75 53.88
CA ALA A 53 38.20 3.94 54.29
C ALA A 53 36.71 3.62 54.50
N VAL A 54 36.19 4.15 55.60
CA VAL A 54 34.86 3.93 56.18
C VAL A 54 33.74 4.46 55.28
N GLN A 55 32.70 3.64 55.07
CA GLN A 55 31.48 3.97 54.32
C GLN A 55 30.62 5.04 55.02
N PRO A 56 30.14 6.05 54.28
CA PRO A 56 28.84 6.65 54.55
C PRO A 56 27.76 5.92 53.75
N ASP A 57 26.64 5.60 54.40
CA ASP A 57 25.41 5.12 53.77
C ASP A 57 24.91 6.15 52.74
N ALA A 58 25.28 5.94 51.48
CA ALA A 58 24.73 6.66 50.35
C ALA A 58 23.62 5.82 49.72
N LEU A 59 22.40 6.34 49.79
CA LEU A 59 21.18 5.80 49.21
C LEU A 59 21.43 5.26 47.81
N LYS A 60 21.14 3.97 47.63
CA LYS A 60 21.08 3.27 46.35
C LYS A 60 20.14 4.08 45.43
N PRO A 61 20.56 4.50 44.22
CA PRO A 61 19.60 5.01 43.26
C PRO A 61 18.64 3.86 42.97
N GLU A 62 17.36 4.04 43.29
CA GLU A 62 16.34 3.15 42.75
C GLU A 62 16.51 3.13 41.24
N ALA A 63 16.72 1.93 40.69
CA ALA A 63 16.72 1.72 39.27
C ALA A 63 15.32 2.11 38.77
N GLY A 64 15.19 3.35 38.29
CA GLY A 64 14.01 3.79 37.58
C GLY A 64 13.79 2.80 36.44
N GLN A 65 12.66 2.09 36.50
CA GLN A 65 12.21 1.28 35.37
C GLN A 65 12.19 2.21 34.17
N ALA A 66 13.12 1.99 33.23
CA ALA A 66 13.03 2.58 31.92
C ALA A 66 11.62 2.28 31.42
N ALA A 67 10.87 3.32 31.04
CA ALA A 67 9.57 3.15 30.42
C ALA A 67 9.72 2.10 29.31
N PRO A 68 8.80 1.11 29.21
CA PRO A 68 8.93 0.07 28.19
C PRO A 68 9.09 0.75 26.83
N ALA A 69 10.13 0.36 26.09
CA ALA A 69 10.32 0.82 24.73
C ALA A 69 8.99 0.60 23.98
N ALA A 70 8.47 1.66 23.36
CA ALA A 70 7.20 1.58 22.65
C ALA A 70 7.23 0.40 21.68
N ALA A 71 6.25 -0.50 21.78
CA ALA A 71 6.19 -1.68 20.93
C ALA A 71 6.17 -1.23 19.46
N VAL A 72 7.01 -1.84 18.62
CA VAL A 72 7.06 -1.52 17.19
C VAL A 72 5.71 -1.89 16.57
N LYS A 73 4.95 -0.89 16.13
CA LYS A 73 3.67 -1.08 15.45
C LYS A 73 3.87 -1.83 14.13
N LYS A 74 2.96 -2.75 13.79
CA LYS A 74 2.96 -3.47 12.51
C LYS A 74 2.58 -2.49 11.39
N LYS A 75 3.45 -2.34 10.39
CA LYS A 75 3.20 -1.51 9.22
C LYS A 75 2.05 -2.09 8.39
N LYS A 76 1.11 -1.23 8.01
CA LYS A 76 -0.05 -1.53 7.18
C LYS A 76 -0.15 -0.50 6.06
N VAL A 77 -0.55 -0.91 4.86
CA VAL A 77 -0.82 0.00 3.74
C VAL A 77 -2.21 -0.22 3.19
N LEU A 78 -2.91 0.88 2.94
CA LEU A 78 -4.14 0.93 2.14
C LEU A 78 -3.92 1.92 1.01
N VAL A 79 -3.93 1.46 -0.23
CA VAL A 79 -3.96 2.32 -1.43
C VAL A 79 -5.39 2.34 -1.96
N ILE A 80 -5.94 3.52 -2.15
CA ILE A 80 -7.29 3.76 -2.68
C ILE A 80 -7.15 4.54 -3.98
N GLY A 81 -7.55 3.90 -5.08
CA GLY A 81 -7.63 4.49 -6.39
C GLY A 81 -9.04 4.95 -6.72
N LEU A 82 -9.21 6.24 -7.04
CA LEU A 82 -10.49 6.82 -7.47
C LEU A 82 -10.39 7.15 -8.97
N ASP A 83 -10.98 6.33 -9.83
CA ASP A 83 -10.82 6.46 -11.29
C ASP A 83 -11.34 7.82 -11.79
N GLY A 84 -10.62 8.43 -12.74
CA GLY A 84 -11.05 9.65 -13.42
C GLY A 84 -11.37 10.86 -12.54
N THR A 85 -10.79 10.98 -11.34
CA THR A 85 -11.19 11.97 -10.34
C THR A 85 -10.37 13.26 -10.43
N ARG A 86 -10.95 14.33 -10.98
CA ARG A 86 -10.26 15.62 -11.04
C ARG A 86 -10.10 16.26 -9.65
N PRO A 87 -8.92 16.83 -9.33
CA PRO A 87 -8.68 17.47 -8.04
C PRO A 87 -9.58 18.69 -7.81
N ASP A 88 -9.87 19.48 -8.85
CA ASP A 88 -10.74 20.65 -8.73
C ASP A 88 -12.20 20.28 -8.47
N ALA A 89 -12.67 19.15 -8.99
CA ALA A 89 -13.99 18.61 -8.69
C ALA A 89 -14.08 17.99 -7.30
N LEU A 90 -13.04 17.28 -6.86
CA LEU A 90 -12.96 16.77 -5.49
C LEU A 90 -13.01 17.91 -4.48
N GLN A 91 -12.23 18.97 -4.69
CA GLN A 91 -12.22 20.15 -3.82
C GLN A 91 -13.52 20.97 -3.86
N ALA A 92 -14.36 20.79 -4.88
CA ALA A 92 -15.67 21.43 -4.99
C ALA A 92 -16.81 20.56 -4.42
N ALA A 93 -16.58 19.26 -4.25
CA ALA A 93 -17.52 18.30 -3.70
C ALA A 93 -17.49 18.31 -2.17
N ASN A 94 -18.57 17.88 -1.52
CA ASN A 94 -18.60 17.70 -0.06
C ASN A 94 -17.93 16.37 0.37
N ALA A 95 -16.62 16.25 0.11
CA ALA A 95 -15.84 15.02 0.31
C ALA A 95 -15.14 14.99 1.69
N VAL A 96 -15.94 14.95 2.75
CA VAL A 96 -15.47 15.14 4.14
C VAL A 96 -14.44 14.11 4.61
N ASN A 97 -14.49 12.87 4.12
CA ASN A 97 -13.55 11.83 4.53
C ASN A 97 -12.18 12.00 3.84
N LEU A 98 -12.18 12.32 2.55
CA LEU A 98 -10.99 12.63 1.77
C LEU A 98 -10.32 13.91 2.27
N GLU A 99 -11.10 14.94 2.61
CA GLU A 99 -10.60 16.14 3.28
C GLU A 99 -9.97 15.82 4.64
N ALA A 100 -10.61 14.97 5.45
CA ALA A 100 -10.05 14.53 6.71
C ALA A 100 -8.75 13.73 6.55
N LEU A 101 -8.63 12.90 5.51
CA LEU A 101 -7.38 12.20 5.19
C LEU A 101 -6.28 13.19 4.81
N ALA A 102 -6.59 14.20 3.99
CA ALA A 102 -5.64 15.25 3.60
C ALA A 102 -5.21 16.09 4.81
N ALA A 103 -6.14 16.52 5.66
CA ALA A 103 -5.86 17.29 6.87
C ALA A 103 -4.99 16.50 7.87
N ASN A 104 -5.21 15.19 7.97
CA ASN A 104 -4.44 14.29 8.83
C ASN A 104 -3.18 13.72 8.16
N GLY A 105 -2.74 14.29 7.04
CA GLY A 105 -1.65 13.73 6.26
C GLY A 105 -0.89 14.75 5.43
N ALA A 106 -0.10 14.23 4.51
CA ALA A 106 0.55 14.99 3.46
C ALA A 106 -0.31 14.93 2.20
N TYR A 107 -0.46 16.03 1.48
CA TYR A 107 -1.27 16.03 0.26
C TYR A 107 -0.73 16.95 -0.83
N SER A 108 -1.12 16.70 -2.07
CA SER A 108 -0.92 17.60 -3.21
C SER A 108 -2.13 17.50 -4.14
N TRP A 109 -2.71 18.66 -4.47
CA TRP A 109 -3.79 18.80 -5.46
C TRP A 109 -3.29 19.03 -6.89
N THR A 110 -1.97 19.01 -7.07
CA THR A 110 -1.30 19.36 -8.33
C THR A 110 -0.33 18.26 -8.80
N THR A 111 -0.50 17.06 -8.25
CA THR A 111 0.25 15.86 -8.66
C THR A 111 0.11 15.65 -10.16
N LYS A 112 1.17 15.20 -10.83
CA LYS A 112 1.18 15.00 -12.28
C LYS A 112 1.04 13.54 -12.65
N ALA A 113 0.06 13.25 -13.50
CA ALA A 113 -0.09 12.00 -14.24
C ALA A 113 0.81 12.01 -15.48
N ASN A 114 0.69 10.97 -16.31
CA ASN A 114 1.37 10.90 -17.60
C ASN A 114 1.06 12.15 -18.45
N SER A 115 2.09 12.73 -19.08
CA SER A 115 1.99 14.01 -19.79
C SER A 115 1.15 13.95 -21.08
N ASN A 116 0.97 12.74 -21.61
CA ASN A 116 0.06 12.32 -22.66
C ASN A 116 -0.30 10.86 -22.35
N TYR A 117 -1.40 10.34 -22.88
CA TYR A 117 -1.88 8.98 -22.60
C TYR A 117 -2.48 8.84 -21.19
N THR A 118 -3.45 9.68 -20.85
CA THR A 118 -4.19 9.59 -19.59
C THR A 118 -5.36 8.60 -19.67
N TRP A 119 -5.10 7.42 -20.21
CA TRP A 119 -6.04 6.29 -20.21
C TRP A 119 -5.87 5.48 -18.93
N SER A 120 -6.94 4.83 -18.47
CA SER A 120 -6.92 4.14 -17.17
C SER A 120 -5.86 3.06 -17.08
N ALA A 121 -5.72 2.22 -18.12
CA ALA A 121 -4.64 1.23 -18.16
C ALA A 121 -3.24 1.87 -18.05
N THR A 122 -3.04 3.07 -18.59
CA THR A 122 -1.76 3.77 -18.52
C THR A 122 -1.51 4.34 -17.12
N GLY A 123 -2.49 5.02 -16.54
CA GLY A 123 -2.37 5.60 -15.21
C GLY A 123 -2.23 4.54 -14.11
N TRP A 124 -3.08 3.50 -14.13
CA TRP A 124 -2.96 2.37 -13.20
C TRP A 124 -1.64 1.64 -13.37
N SER A 125 -1.15 1.44 -14.61
CA SER A 125 0.18 0.89 -14.83
C SER A 125 1.26 1.77 -14.19
N THR A 126 1.21 3.09 -14.33
CA THR A 126 2.20 3.99 -13.70
C THR A 126 2.15 3.90 -12.18
N ILE A 127 0.97 3.94 -11.58
CA ILE A 127 0.76 3.80 -10.12
C ILE A 127 1.33 2.47 -9.63
N HIS A 128 1.01 1.37 -10.32
CA HIS A 128 1.42 0.04 -9.91
C HIS A 128 2.84 -0.30 -10.24
N THR A 129 3.49 0.32 -11.21
CA THR A 129 4.86 -0.04 -11.62
C THR A 129 5.91 0.94 -11.12
N GLY A 130 5.50 2.13 -10.66
CA GLY A 130 6.38 3.20 -10.20
C GLY A 130 7.25 3.80 -11.30
N VAL A 131 6.88 3.57 -12.56
CA VAL A 131 7.58 4.09 -13.75
C VAL A 131 6.59 4.70 -14.73
N TRP A 132 7.05 5.55 -15.64
CA TRP A 132 6.22 6.16 -16.67
C TRP A 132 5.92 5.22 -17.84
N TYR A 133 4.97 5.61 -18.69
CA TYR A 133 4.52 4.81 -19.84
C TYR A 133 5.64 4.40 -20.81
N GLN A 134 6.70 5.21 -20.94
CA GLN A 134 7.86 4.86 -21.77
C GLN A 134 8.59 3.61 -21.27
N LYS A 135 8.53 3.35 -19.96
CA LYS A 135 9.13 2.17 -19.33
C LYS A 135 8.14 1.01 -19.29
N HIS A 136 6.96 1.16 -18.69
CA HIS A 136 6.00 0.04 -18.58
C HIS A 136 5.29 -0.32 -19.90
N GLY A 137 5.35 0.54 -20.92
CA GLY A 137 4.96 0.24 -22.31
C GLY A 137 3.48 0.41 -22.64
N VAL A 138 2.61 0.55 -21.65
CA VAL A 138 1.15 0.71 -21.81
C VAL A 138 0.80 2.16 -22.14
N LYS A 139 0.12 2.40 -23.25
CA LYS A 139 -0.28 3.75 -23.74
C LYS A 139 -1.78 3.97 -23.83
N ASP A 140 -2.57 2.91 -23.70
CA ASP A 140 -4.03 2.95 -23.79
C ASP A 140 -4.62 1.67 -23.17
N ASN A 141 -5.94 1.56 -23.19
CA ASN A 141 -6.69 0.45 -22.62
C ASN A 141 -6.57 -0.87 -23.41
N THR A 142 -5.72 -0.94 -24.46
CA THR A 142 -5.41 -2.21 -25.15
C THR A 142 -4.33 -3.04 -24.45
N TRP A 143 -3.56 -2.42 -23.55
CA TRP A 143 -2.42 -3.05 -22.85
C TRP A 143 -1.28 -3.53 -23.76
N THR A 144 -1.35 -3.23 -25.06
CA THR A 144 -0.37 -3.70 -26.05
C THR A 144 1.02 -3.18 -25.71
N GLY A 145 2.00 -4.09 -25.65
CA GLY A 145 3.39 -3.74 -25.36
C GLY A 145 3.71 -3.56 -23.88
N SER A 146 2.83 -4.01 -22.98
CA SER A 146 3.10 -4.01 -21.54
C SER A 146 4.41 -4.75 -21.21
N LYS A 147 5.13 -4.22 -20.22
CA LYS A 147 6.41 -4.76 -19.75
C LYS A 147 6.37 -5.13 -18.28
N PHE A 148 5.25 -5.68 -17.80
CA PHE A 148 5.07 -6.00 -16.37
C PHE A 148 6.03 -7.07 -15.86
N GLY A 149 6.53 -7.96 -16.74
CA GLY A 149 7.64 -8.86 -16.37
C GLY A 149 8.95 -8.12 -16.02
N GLN A 150 9.19 -6.95 -16.61
CA GLN A 150 10.33 -6.08 -16.27
C GLN A 150 10.01 -5.13 -15.12
N TYR A 151 8.78 -4.62 -15.08
CA TYR A 151 8.27 -3.70 -14.07
C TYR A 151 7.07 -4.31 -13.36
N PRO A 152 7.27 -5.23 -12.40
CA PRO A 152 6.18 -5.86 -11.66
C PRO A 152 5.44 -4.84 -10.80
N SER A 153 4.17 -5.17 -10.51
CA SER A 153 3.29 -4.35 -9.70
C SER A 153 3.81 -4.13 -8.27
N LEU A 154 3.40 -3.05 -7.61
CA LEU A 154 3.80 -2.73 -6.23
C LEU A 154 3.44 -3.85 -5.25
N MET A 155 2.28 -4.47 -5.44
CA MET A 155 1.84 -5.60 -4.63
C MET A 155 2.74 -6.82 -4.86
N LYS A 156 3.06 -7.13 -6.13
CA LYS A 156 3.96 -8.23 -6.47
C LYS A 156 5.36 -8.03 -5.89
N ARG A 157 5.87 -6.79 -5.90
CA ARG A 157 7.16 -6.46 -5.27
C ARG A 157 7.14 -6.67 -3.76
N ALA A 158 6.04 -6.31 -3.09
CA ALA A 158 5.89 -6.53 -1.66
C ALA A 158 5.89 -8.04 -1.33
N GLU A 159 5.14 -8.84 -2.08
CA GLU A 159 5.10 -10.32 -1.93
C GLU A 159 6.45 -10.99 -2.21
N LEU A 160 7.14 -10.59 -3.29
CA LEU A 160 8.46 -11.14 -3.61
C LEU A 160 9.50 -10.84 -2.52
N TYR A 161 9.37 -9.71 -1.83
CA TYR A 161 10.26 -9.37 -0.71
C TYR A 161 9.86 -10.11 0.59
N ASN A 162 8.57 -10.12 0.91
CA ASN A 162 8.05 -10.76 2.12
C ASN A 162 6.76 -11.54 1.84
N PRO A 163 6.85 -12.84 1.51
CA PRO A 163 5.70 -13.71 1.25
C PRO A 163 4.78 -13.95 2.46
N ALA A 164 5.17 -13.47 3.64
CA ALA A 164 4.35 -13.52 4.84
C ALA A 164 3.40 -12.32 4.98
N LEU A 165 3.53 -11.30 4.13
CA LEU A 165 2.52 -10.25 4.01
C LEU A 165 1.19 -10.89 3.59
N SER A 166 0.10 -10.34 4.13
CA SER A 166 -1.25 -10.60 3.64
C SER A 166 -1.63 -9.50 2.67
N THR A 167 -1.72 -9.82 1.38
CA THR A 167 -1.99 -8.85 0.31
C THR A 167 -3.36 -9.05 -0.33
N ALA A 168 -4.05 -7.96 -0.64
CA ALA A 168 -5.28 -8.06 -1.42
C ALA A 168 -5.48 -6.88 -2.38
N SER A 169 -6.03 -7.17 -3.55
CA SER A 169 -6.50 -6.22 -4.54
C SER A 169 -8.00 -6.43 -4.76
N ILE A 170 -8.83 -5.43 -4.46
CA ILE A 170 -10.27 -5.48 -4.67
C ILE A 170 -10.65 -4.31 -5.59
N VAL A 171 -11.12 -4.60 -6.80
CA VAL A 171 -11.30 -3.59 -7.85
C VAL A 171 -12.66 -3.71 -8.52
N HIS A 172 -13.24 -2.57 -8.87
CA HIS A 172 -14.42 -2.51 -9.73
C HIS A 172 -13.99 -2.59 -11.21
N TRP A 173 -13.01 -1.80 -11.65
CA TRP A 173 -12.49 -1.92 -13.02
C TRP A 173 -11.57 -3.13 -13.15
N GLY A 174 -12.17 -4.27 -13.56
CA GLY A 174 -11.54 -5.58 -13.64
C GLY A 174 -10.17 -5.70 -14.34
N PRO A 175 -9.88 -4.92 -15.42
CA PRO A 175 -8.59 -5.00 -16.10
C PRO A 175 -7.35 -4.80 -15.21
N ILE A 176 -7.47 -4.14 -14.05
CA ILE A 176 -6.38 -4.04 -13.08
C ILE A 176 -5.94 -5.42 -12.59
N ASN A 177 -6.88 -6.27 -12.18
CA ASN A 177 -6.57 -7.63 -11.74
C ASN A 177 -6.37 -8.59 -12.90
N ASP A 178 -7.03 -8.38 -14.05
CA ASP A 178 -6.88 -9.31 -15.19
C ASP A 178 -5.54 -9.16 -15.92
N LYS A 179 -4.87 -8.00 -15.82
CA LYS A 179 -3.71 -7.65 -16.66
C LYS A 179 -2.47 -7.17 -15.92
N LEU A 180 -2.61 -6.58 -14.72
CA LEU A 180 -1.56 -5.79 -14.09
C LEU A 180 -1.15 -6.31 -12.71
N VAL A 181 -2.13 -6.58 -11.86
CA VAL A 181 -1.91 -7.21 -10.56
C VAL A 181 -1.89 -8.71 -10.77
N GLU A 182 -0.85 -9.37 -10.28
CA GLU A 182 -0.76 -10.83 -10.28
C GLU A 182 0.11 -11.29 -9.12
N GLY A 183 -0.08 -12.54 -8.69
CA GLY A 183 0.85 -13.25 -7.82
C GLY A 183 0.90 -12.67 -6.40
N ILE A 184 -0.28 -12.32 -5.91
CA ILE A 184 -0.60 -11.83 -4.57
C ILE A 184 -1.58 -12.82 -3.89
N ASP A 185 -1.91 -12.61 -2.61
CA ASP A 185 -2.76 -13.59 -1.88
C ASP A 185 -4.25 -13.55 -2.29
N LEU A 186 -4.78 -12.37 -2.63
CA LEU A 186 -6.18 -12.20 -3.03
C LEU A 186 -6.33 -11.16 -4.15
N GLU A 187 -6.85 -11.61 -5.29
CA GLU A 187 -7.28 -10.76 -6.41
C GLU A 187 -8.80 -10.92 -6.54
N LYS A 188 -9.55 -9.85 -6.30
CA LYS A 188 -11.01 -9.86 -6.38
C LYS A 188 -11.51 -8.74 -7.29
N THR A 189 -12.16 -9.12 -8.38
CA THR A 189 -12.89 -8.21 -9.26
C THR A 189 -14.37 -8.27 -8.92
N VAL A 190 -15.00 -7.12 -8.73
CA VAL A 190 -16.42 -6.98 -8.40
C VAL A 190 -17.11 -6.07 -9.41
N ALA A 191 -18.45 -6.05 -9.40
CA ALA A 191 -19.23 -5.35 -10.42
C ALA A 191 -19.65 -3.93 -10.00
N THR A 192 -19.43 -3.53 -8.75
CA THR A 192 -19.80 -2.21 -8.24
C THR A 192 -18.85 -1.72 -7.15
N ASP A 193 -18.76 -0.41 -6.97
CA ASP A 193 -18.03 0.21 -5.86
C ASP A 193 -18.62 -0.20 -4.48
N ALA A 194 -19.93 -0.42 -4.40
CA ALA A 194 -20.58 -0.92 -3.19
C ALA A 194 -20.09 -2.32 -2.80
N GLU A 195 -19.83 -3.18 -3.78
CA GLU A 195 -19.23 -4.49 -3.54
C GLU A 195 -17.78 -4.37 -3.07
N VAL A 196 -16.98 -3.43 -3.64
CA VAL A 196 -15.62 -3.12 -3.17
C VAL A 196 -15.62 -2.79 -1.68
N VAL A 197 -16.55 -1.94 -1.24
CA VAL A 197 -16.72 -1.61 0.18
C VAL A 197 -17.09 -2.84 1.00
N SER A 198 -18.13 -3.57 0.60
CA SER A 198 -18.65 -4.69 1.38
C SER A 198 -17.60 -5.79 1.58
N ASP A 199 -16.83 -6.10 0.54
CA ASP A 199 -15.76 -7.10 0.57
C ASP A 199 -14.55 -6.63 1.37
N THR A 200 -14.17 -5.36 1.23
CA THR A 200 -13.09 -4.76 2.01
C THR A 200 -13.43 -4.78 3.50
N VAL A 201 -14.66 -4.37 3.88
CA VAL A 201 -15.13 -4.39 5.26
C VAL A 201 -15.13 -5.82 5.80
N ASN A 202 -15.58 -6.80 5.01
CA ASN A 202 -15.54 -8.20 5.42
C ASN A 202 -14.10 -8.70 5.62
N LEU A 203 -13.18 -8.37 4.70
CA LEU A 203 -11.76 -8.73 4.79
C LEU A 203 -11.08 -8.08 6.01
N LEU A 204 -11.37 -6.82 6.31
CA LEU A 204 -10.83 -6.13 7.49
C LEU A 204 -11.36 -6.71 8.81
N LYS A 205 -12.59 -7.26 8.83
CA LYS A 205 -13.19 -7.90 10.00
C LYS A 205 -12.71 -9.32 10.24
N THR A 206 -12.58 -10.11 9.17
CA THR A 206 -12.33 -11.56 9.25
C THR A 206 -10.88 -11.94 8.98
N GLY A 207 -10.13 -11.06 8.32
CA GLY A 207 -8.73 -11.22 7.97
C GLY A 207 -7.81 -10.23 8.66
N ASN A 208 -6.55 -10.23 8.23
CA ASN A 208 -5.52 -9.33 8.76
C ASN A 208 -4.62 -8.81 7.63
N PRO A 209 -5.19 -8.14 6.61
CA PRO A 209 -4.41 -7.66 5.48
C PRO A 209 -3.32 -6.69 5.92
N ASP A 210 -2.12 -6.87 5.38
CA ASP A 210 -0.97 -5.98 5.57
C ASP A 210 -0.88 -4.93 4.48
N PHE A 211 -1.34 -5.26 3.27
CA PHE A 211 -1.39 -4.34 2.14
C PHE A 211 -2.68 -4.57 1.33
N LEU A 212 -3.51 -3.53 1.27
CA LEU A 212 -4.70 -3.47 0.44
C LEU A 212 -4.52 -2.47 -0.72
N PHE A 213 -4.94 -2.87 -1.91
CA PHE A 213 -5.23 -1.97 -3.02
C PHE A 213 -6.73 -2.04 -3.33
N LEU A 214 -7.38 -0.88 -3.36
CA LEU A 214 -8.79 -0.72 -3.68
C LEU A 214 -8.96 0.19 -4.88
N HIS A 215 -9.90 -0.12 -5.76
CA HIS A 215 -10.23 0.71 -6.93
C HIS A 215 -11.75 0.95 -6.99
N PHE A 216 -12.12 2.20 -7.28
CA PHE A 216 -13.49 2.71 -7.41
C PHE A 216 -13.67 3.33 -8.80
N ASP A 217 -14.73 2.94 -9.51
CA ASP A 217 -14.98 3.29 -10.94
C ASP A 217 -16.11 4.31 -11.12
N ASP A 218 -17.01 4.48 -10.14
CA ASP A 218 -18.27 5.20 -10.34
C ASP A 218 -18.06 6.69 -10.70
N ILE A 219 -16.95 7.29 -10.27
CA ILE A 219 -16.60 8.68 -10.58
C ILE A 219 -16.25 8.84 -12.07
N ASP A 220 -15.45 7.93 -12.62
CA ASP A 220 -15.10 7.94 -14.05
C ASP A 220 -16.34 7.68 -14.91
N HIS A 221 -17.18 6.72 -14.52
CA HIS A 221 -18.46 6.45 -15.17
C HIS A 221 -19.35 7.70 -15.21
N ALA A 222 -19.45 8.43 -14.11
CA ALA A 222 -20.19 9.70 -14.06
C ALA A 222 -19.55 10.78 -14.95
N GLY A 223 -18.21 10.82 -15.01
CA GLY A 223 -17.46 11.70 -15.90
C GLY A 223 -17.73 11.44 -17.37
N HIS A 224 -17.76 10.16 -17.78
CA HIS A 224 -18.14 9.76 -19.12
C HIS A 224 -19.61 10.05 -19.45
N THR A 225 -20.51 9.85 -18.49
CA THR A 225 -21.96 9.98 -18.72
C THR A 225 -22.40 11.45 -18.77
N TYR A 226 -21.86 12.29 -17.88
CA TYR A 226 -22.36 13.65 -17.65
C TYR A 226 -21.31 14.73 -17.88
N GLY A 227 -20.03 14.41 -17.71
CA GLY A 227 -18.90 15.29 -17.96
C GLY A 227 -17.97 15.46 -16.75
N PHE A 228 -16.66 15.41 -17.02
CA PHE A 228 -15.59 15.66 -16.06
C PHE A 228 -15.44 17.15 -15.78
N SER A 229 -16.14 17.67 -14.76
CA SER A 229 -16.06 19.07 -14.36
C SER A 229 -16.66 19.31 -12.97
N PRO A 230 -16.09 20.22 -12.15
CA PRO A 230 -16.70 20.65 -10.89
C PRO A 230 -18.10 21.29 -11.07
N LYS A 231 -18.46 21.68 -12.29
CA LYS A 231 -19.77 22.27 -12.61
C LYS A 231 -20.85 21.23 -12.95
N VAL A 232 -20.50 19.95 -13.04
CA VAL A 232 -21.43 18.87 -13.36
C VAL A 232 -21.86 18.19 -12.06
N SER A 233 -23.10 18.43 -11.65
CA SER A 233 -23.60 17.99 -10.34
C SER A 233 -23.59 16.47 -10.15
N GLN A 234 -23.75 15.69 -11.22
CA GLN A 234 -23.73 14.24 -11.18
C GLN A 234 -22.31 13.71 -10.92
N TYR A 235 -21.31 14.37 -11.49
CA TYR A 235 -19.91 14.03 -11.29
C TYR A 235 -19.46 14.37 -9.86
N THR A 236 -19.79 15.57 -9.35
CA THR A 236 -19.48 15.92 -7.95
C THR A 236 -20.23 15.04 -6.96
N LYS A 237 -21.49 14.67 -7.24
CA LYS A 237 -22.25 13.72 -6.40
C LYS A 237 -21.67 12.31 -6.42
N ALA A 238 -21.10 11.86 -7.54
CA ALA A 238 -20.39 10.58 -7.58
C ALA A 238 -19.17 10.62 -6.65
N ILE A 239 -18.42 11.74 -6.64
CA ILE A 239 -17.31 11.94 -5.70
C ILE A 239 -17.81 11.90 -4.24
N GLU A 240 -18.91 12.59 -3.92
CA GLU A 240 -19.51 12.56 -2.57
C GLU A 240 -19.97 11.15 -2.16
N GLY A 241 -20.53 10.39 -3.10
CA GLY A 241 -20.96 9.01 -2.87
C GLY A 241 -19.78 8.08 -2.55
N VAL A 242 -18.72 8.16 -3.35
CA VAL A 242 -17.49 7.39 -3.13
C VAL A 242 -16.75 7.85 -1.87
N ASP A 243 -16.78 9.15 -1.53
CA ASP A 243 -16.24 9.63 -0.25
C ASP A 243 -16.94 8.99 0.97
N ALA A 244 -18.27 8.88 0.94
CA ALA A 244 -19.02 8.22 2.00
C ALA A 244 -18.70 6.71 2.11
N GLN A 245 -18.49 6.06 0.97
CA GLN A 245 -18.02 4.66 0.90
C GLN A 245 -16.62 4.50 1.50
N ILE A 246 -15.70 5.42 1.22
CA ILE A 246 -14.36 5.46 1.84
C ILE A 246 -14.49 5.64 3.36
N GLY A 247 -15.37 6.53 3.83
CA GLY A 247 -15.66 6.69 5.26
C GLY A 247 -16.00 5.36 5.95
N THR A 248 -16.84 4.54 5.31
CA THR A 248 -17.21 3.20 5.80
C THR A 248 -15.99 2.27 5.92
N ILE A 249 -15.06 2.34 4.98
CA ILE A 249 -13.81 1.56 5.01
C ILE A 249 -12.87 2.05 6.12
N LEU A 250 -12.73 3.37 6.27
CA LEU A 250 -11.90 3.97 7.31
C LEU A 250 -12.40 3.61 8.72
N ASP A 251 -13.72 3.57 8.91
CA ASP A 251 -14.32 3.10 10.16
C ASP A 251 -14.04 1.63 10.40
N ALA A 252 -14.11 0.79 9.37
CA ALA A 252 -13.75 -0.63 9.48
C ALA A 252 -12.27 -0.83 9.81
N VAL A 253 -11.35 -0.01 9.27
CA VAL A 253 -9.93 -0.01 9.65
C VAL A 253 -9.76 0.30 11.14
N LYS A 254 -10.39 1.37 11.62
CA LYS A 254 -10.31 1.79 13.05
C LYS A 254 -10.97 0.79 14.00
N ALA A 255 -12.00 0.08 13.54
CA ALA A 255 -12.73 -0.92 14.34
C ALA A 255 -11.97 -2.24 14.55
N ARG A 256 -10.83 -2.44 13.89
CA ARG A 256 -10.01 -3.65 14.04
C ARG A 256 -9.49 -3.76 15.47
N SER A 257 -9.59 -4.95 16.06
CA SER A 257 -9.08 -5.22 17.41
C SER A 257 -7.58 -5.01 17.56
N THR A 258 -6.83 -5.10 16.45
CA THR A 258 -5.39 -4.89 16.37
C THR A 258 -4.97 -3.46 16.02
N TYR A 259 -5.92 -2.55 15.78
CA TYR A 259 -5.65 -1.20 15.24
C TYR A 259 -4.61 -0.42 16.07
N ALA A 260 -4.66 -0.52 17.40
CA ALA A 260 -3.71 0.17 18.27
C ALA A 260 -2.25 -0.32 18.13
N GLN A 261 -2.04 -1.54 17.61
CA GLN A 261 -0.71 -2.10 17.31
C GLN A 261 -0.33 -1.95 15.84
N GLU A 262 -1.13 -1.25 15.04
CA GLU A 262 -0.94 -1.07 13.61
C GLU A 262 -0.55 0.38 13.31
N ASP A 263 0.28 0.54 12.28
CA ASP A 263 0.68 1.82 11.72
C ASP A 263 0.28 1.85 10.25
N TRP A 264 -0.91 2.39 10.02
CA TRP A 264 -1.54 2.50 8.70
C TRP A 264 -1.00 3.71 7.95
N LEU A 265 -0.51 3.48 6.74
CA LEU A 265 -0.41 4.49 5.71
C LEU A 265 -1.59 4.31 4.74
N ILE A 266 -2.38 5.35 4.59
CA ILE A 266 -3.49 5.41 3.64
C ILE A 266 -3.07 6.34 2.51
N LEU A 267 -2.92 5.79 1.31
CA LEU A 267 -2.61 6.53 0.09
C LEU A 267 -3.89 6.65 -0.75
N VAL A 268 -4.23 7.85 -1.18
CA VAL A 268 -5.35 8.09 -2.10
C VAL A 268 -4.86 8.85 -3.31
N SER A 269 -5.21 8.36 -4.50
CA SER A 269 -4.87 9.03 -5.76
C SER A 269 -5.85 8.62 -6.86
N THR A 270 -5.58 9.10 -8.06
CA THR A 270 -6.33 8.82 -9.28
C THR A 270 -5.35 8.60 -10.43
N ASP A 271 -5.79 7.85 -11.42
CA ASP A 271 -5.07 7.51 -12.62
C ASP A 271 -5.11 8.63 -13.69
N HIS A 272 -6.19 9.41 -13.73
CA HIS A 272 -6.33 10.58 -14.58
C HIS A 272 -7.42 11.56 -14.11
N GLY A 273 -7.45 12.74 -14.71
CA GLY A 273 -8.66 13.57 -14.75
C GLY A 273 -9.41 13.39 -16.08
N GLY A 274 -10.16 14.40 -16.53
CA GLY A 274 -10.92 14.29 -17.79
C GLY A 274 -11.41 15.62 -18.32
N LYS A 275 -11.80 15.63 -19.60
CA LYS A 275 -12.25 16.82 -20.33
C LYS A 275 -13.50 16.53 -21.15
N GLY A 276 -14.55 17.33 -20.93
CA GLY A 276 -15.85 17.02 -21.53
C GLY A 276 -16.32 15.68 -20.98
N THR A 277 -16.64 14.71 -21.83
CA THR A 277 -17.07 13.35 -21.45
C THR A 277 -16.01 12.29 -21.78
N SER A 278 -14.74 12.68 -21.93
CA SER A 278 -13.65 11.80 -22.34
C SER A 278 -12.33 12.15 -21.65
N HIS A 279 -11.35 11.28 -21.82
CA HIS A 279 -9.99 11.41 -21.33
C HIS A 279 -9.05 10.65 -22.29
N GLY A 280 -7.74 10.70 -22.03
CA GLY A 280 -6.70 9.99 -22.79
C GLY A 280 -5.67 10.91 -23.44
N GLY A 281 -5.94 12.22 -23.44
CA GLY A 281 -5.10 13.28 -23.98
C GLY A 281 -4.01 13.75 -23.02
N GLY A 282 -3.68 15.03 -23.11
CA GLY A 282 -2.60 15.69 -22.38
C GLY A 282 -3.01 17.07 -21.85
N SER A 283 -4.31 17.37 -21.76
CA SER A 283 -4.78 18.64 -21.21
C SER A 283 -4.48 18.76 -19.72
N SER A 284 -4.49 19.98 -19.17
CA SER A 284 -4.32 20.19 -17.73
C SER A 284 -5.38 19.47 -16.90
N GLU A 285 -6.60 19.39 -17.41
CA GLU A 285 -7.75 18.75 -16.81
C GLU A 285 -7.61 17.22 -16.74
N GLU A 286 -6.83 16.63 -17.66
CA GLU A 286 -6.54 15.20 -17.70
C GLU A 286 -5.28 14.83 -16.91
N THR A 287 -4.27 15.70 -16.93
CA THR A 287 -2.92 15.41 -16.42
C THR A 287 -2.67 15.90 -14.99
N THR A 288 -3.52 16.79 -14.46
CA THR A 288 -3.44 17.27 -13.08
C THR A 288 -4.35 16.43 -12.20
N ILE A 289 -3.72 15.68 -11.29
CA ILE A 289 -4.35 14.75 -10.35
C ILE A 289 -3.99 15.14 -8.92
N PHE A 290 -4.41 14.34 -7.94
CA PHE A 290 -4.05 14.52 -6.54
C PHE A 290 -3.32 13.31 -5.97
N LEU A 291 -2.63 13.55 -4.85
CA LEU A 291 -2.06 12.52 -3.99
C LEU A 291 -2.34 12.91 -2.54
N ILE A 292 -2.87 11.97 -1.76
CA ILE A 292 -2.98 12.07 -0.31
C ILE A 292 -2.20 10.91 0.30
N ALA A 293 -1.39 11.19 1.31
CA ALA A 293 -0.71 10.22 2.16
C ALA A 293 -1.06 10.53 3.62
N SER A 294 -1.90 9.71 4.24
CA SER A 294 -2.45 9.92 5.58
C SER A 294 -2.02 8.83 6.56
N GLY A 295 -1.84 9.20 7.83
CA GLY A 295 -1.41 8.27 8.90
C GLY A 295 -0.33 8.85 9.80
N ASP A 296 -0.02 8.20 10.93
CA ASP A 296 0.93 8.71 11.94
C ASP A 296 2.35 8.92 11.38
N SER A 297 2.74 8.09 10.40
CA SER A 297 4.06 8.14 9.75
C SER A 297 4.19 9.21 8.64
N THR A 298 3.25 10.16 8.56
CA THR A 298 3.23 11.19 7.50
C THR A 298 3.44 12.60 8.05
N VAL A 299 4.15 13.44 7.29
CA VAL A 299 4.16 14.88 7.54
C VAL A 299 2.75 15.43 7.36
N LYS A 300 2.44 16.57 8.00
CA LYS A 300 1.10 17.18 7.93
C LYS A 300 1.11 18.42 7.06
N GLY A 301 0.15 18.51 6.14
CA GLY A 301 -0.06 19.66 5.27
C GLY A 301 0.31 19.42 3.81
N GLN A 302 0.20 20.49 3.03
CA GLN A 302 0.45 20.43 1.60
C GLN A 302 1.94 20.21 1.29
N LEU A 303 2.22 19.27 0.39
CA LEU A 303 3.55 19.01 -0.14
C LEU A 303 4.00 20.17 -1.02
N THR A 304 5.18 20.71 -0.74
CA THR A 304 5.76 21.86 -1.46
C THR A 304 6.57 21.47 -2.70
N GLY A 305 7.02 20.23 -2.78
CA GLY A 305 7.72 19.69 -3.94
C GLY A 305 6.76 19.09 -4.98
N ALA A 306 7.23 18.98 -6.22
CA ALA A 306 6.49 18.27 -7.27
C ALA A 306 6.23 16.81 -6.87
N THR A 307 4.99 16.37 -7.08
CA THR A 307 4.53 15.01 -6.85
C THR A 307 4.06 14.40 -8.15
N TYR A 308 4.22 13.08 -8.26
CA TYR A 308 4.00 12.34 -9.48
C TYR A 308 3.15 11.09 -9.21
N GLN A 309 2.37 10.68 -10.20
CA GLN A 309 1.59 9.46 -10.15
C GLN A 309 2.43 8.21 -9.79
N ALA A 310 3.68 8.15 -10.28
CA ALA A 310 4.63 7.08 -9.98
C ALA A 310 5.07 7.03 -8.50
N ASP A 311 4.89 8.11 -7.73
CA ASP A 311 5.33 8.21 -6.32
C ASP A 311 4.53 7.27 -5.40
N VAL A 312 3.31 6.86 -5.79
CA VAL A 312 2.43 6.00 -4.99
C VAL A 312 3.12 4.68 -4.63
N MET A 313 3.67 3.97 -5.63
CA MET A 313 4.40 2.71 -5.39
C MET A 313 5.51 2.90 -4.37
N VAL A 314 6.38 3.87 -4.58
CA VAL A 314 7.61 4.01 -3.79
C VAL A 314 7.29 4.42 -2.36
N THR A 315 6.26 5.24 -2.19
CA THR A 315 5.74 5.63 -0.88
C THR A 315 5.17 4.43 -0.12
N ALA A 316 4.34 3.61 -0.77
CA ALA A 316 3.77 2.39 -0.17
C ALA A 316 4.87 1.40 0.26
N LEU A 317 5.80 1.08 -0.64
CA LEU A 317 6.88 0.13 -0.37
C LEU A 317 7.80 0.60 0.76
N LYS A 318 8.14 1.90 0.77
CA LYS A 318 8.99 2.47 1.83
C LYS A 318 8.32 2.36 3.20
N HIS A 319 7.02 2.63 3.31
CA HIS A 319 6.30 2.47 4.59
C HIS A 319 6.23 1.02 5.06
N LEU A 320 6.04 0.07 4.15
CA LEU A 320 6.07 -1.37 4.46
C LEU A 320 7.47 -1.88 4.84
N GLY A 321 8.51 -1.05 4.74
CA GLY A 321 9.89 -1.46 4.98
C GLY A 321 10.44 -2.37 3.88
N VAL A 322 9.86 -2.32 2.68
CA VAL A 322 10.37 -3.02 1.49
C VAL A 322 11.50 -2.18 0.89
N PRO A 323 12.74 -2.69 0.81
CA PRO A 323 13.85 -1.95 0.21
C PRO A 323 13.60 -1.69 -1.26
N VAL A 324 13.69 -0.41 -1.65
CA VAL A 324 13.56 0.00 -3.05
C VAL A 324 14.93 -0.09 -3.70
N SER A 325 15.13 -1.14 -4.52
CA SER A 325 16.40 -1.35 -5.22
C SER A 325 16.62 -0.31 -6.31
N SER A 326 17.83 0.25 -6.39
CA SER A 326 18.24 1.12 -7.50
C SER A 326 18.18 0.41 -8.86
N SER A 327 18.36 -0.92 -8.88
CA SER A 327 18.25 -1.72 -10.11
C SER A 327 16.84 -1.76 -10.70
N TRP A 328 15.81 -1.41 -9.93
CA TRP A 328 14.44 -1.34 -10.43
C TRP A 328 14.21 -0.13 -11.34
N ASN A 329 15.13 0.86 -11.31
CA ASN A 329 15.08 2.06 -12.15
C ASN A 329 13.69 2.73 -12.13
N LEU A 330 13.14 2.90 -10.93
CA LEU A 330 11.85 3.55 -10.74
C LEU A 330 11.94 5.04 -11.05
N ASP A 331 10.84 5.61 -11.55
CA ASP A 331 10.72 7.06 -11.77
C ASP A 331 10.11 7.76 -10.55
N GLY A 332 9.31 7.04 -9.77
CA GLY A 332 8.71 7.54 -8.55
C GLY A 332 9.71 7.66 -7.39
N ARG A 333 9.29 8.40 -6.36
CA ARG A 333 10.00 8.53 -5.08
C ARG A 333 9.01 8.49 -3.92
N ALA A 334 9.51 8.17 -2.73
CA ALA A 334 8.67 8.26 -1.54
C ALA A 334 8.39 9.73 -1.21
N VAL A 335 7.13 10.06 -0.96
CA VAL A 335 6.67 11.42 -0.62
C VAL A 335 5.77 11.38 0.60
N GLY A 336 5.71 12.48 1.36
CA GLY A 336 4.80 12.62 2.49
C GLY A 336 5.14 11.83 3.76
N LEU A 337 6.11 10.91 3.73
CA LEU A 337 6.56 10.19 4.93
C LEU A 337 7.48 11.05 5.80
N ILE A 338 7.40 10.88 7.12
CA ILE A 338 8.39 11.43 8.08
C ILE A 338 9.73 10.71 7.83
N GLN A 339 10.83 11.48 7.84
CA GLN A 339 12.19 10.95 7.65
C GLN A 339 12.76 10.36 8.92
#